data_AF-A0A165DCH1-F1
#
_entry.id   AF-A0A165DCH1-F1
#
_cell.length_a   1.000
_cell.length_b   1.000
_cell.length_c   1.000
_cell.angle_alpha   90.00
_cell.angle_beta   90.00
_cell.angle_gamma   90.00
#
_symmetry.space_group_name_H-M   'P 1'
#
loop_
_entity.id
_entity.type
_entity.pdbx_description
1 polymer ?
#
loop_
_entity_poly.entity_id
_entity_poly.type
_entity_poly.pdbx_seq_one_letter_code
_entity_poly.pdbx_strand_id
1 'polypeptide(L)'
;MDDILHTNVESAHDGSTPRASQRNSPEPALGPQDSASQVGGPASPTPSLLPAYVPPIWEFDGHQFEHLEDALRQSAPGEVPDHIRKWVIVAMKLTVSTEVAKVYNVLRNKMYEHKKAFESLIQNNKSEHRLKEGMLQTEIGKLKDRILAQDVHMTVLNNELTGTQAAMLDTGKEMMEIKAANIKLRHELASLKASAALEDWLQQLGIWMRWNEINDDEHKITTALLHLEGGAFTYMSEYATKAAARQALGTWEDFVNILKVNYRTLDLDKDAQQHLKDICSKTYPTMVSFTEQFQQWATKTNLGHTALIGYIAEHRSKDVRQAMVTRDSLGISDPITWPEYLDLCLQLGSKFRADKAGQRGTVTTSSSSAPWALKDPNAMVVDRVSTLTKEQEGWLEKKLCV
;
A
#
# COMPACT_ATOMS: atom_id res chain seq x y z
N MET A 1 -40.31 -0.64 15.44
CA MET A 1 -41.37 0.31 15.77
C MET A 1 -40.87 1.66 15.35
N ASP A 2 -41.47 2.15 14.26
CA ASP A 2 -41.61 3.54 13.80
C ASP A 2 -40.30 4.26 13.42
N ASP A 3 -39.87 4.40 12.16
CA ASP A 3 -40.49 4.68 10.84
C ASP A 3 -40.68 6.18 10.51
N ILE A 4 -40.38 6.51 9.24
CA ILE A 4 -40.76 7.72 8.45
C ILE A 4 -39.91 9.01 8.67
N LEU A 5 -38.99 9.40 7.78
CA LEU A 5 -39.04 9.88 6.37
C LEU A 5 -39.47 11.35 6.16
N HIS A 6 -38.79 11.95 5.15
CA HIS A 6 -39.06 13.17 4.36
C HIS A 6 -38.17 14.41 4.65
N THR A 7 -37.15 14.74 3.82
CA THR A 7 -37.16 15.45 2.49
C THR A 7 -37.76 16.87 2.60
N ASN A 8 -37.23 18.01 2.11
CA ASN A 8 -36.41 18.34 0.94
C ASN A 8 -36.13 19.88 0.93
N VAL A 9 -34.95 20.30 0.43
CA VAL A 9 -34.72 21.30 -0.66
C VAL A 9 -35.06 22.82 -0.49
N GLU A 10 -33.98 23.63 -0.52
CA GLU A 10 -33.69 24.82 -1.37
C GLU A 10 -34.28 26.25 -1.15
N SER A 11 -33.35 27.22 -1.23
CA SER A 11 -33.43 28.57 -1.85
C SER A 11 -33.45 29.85 -0.98
N ALA A 12 -32.34 30.59 -1.07
CA ALA A 12 -32.10 32.04 -1.21
C ALA A 12 -32.97 33.11 -0.50
N HIS A 13 -32.33 34.03 0.24
CA HIS A 13 -32.05 35.40 -0.21
C HIS A 13 -31.30 36.29 0.82
N ASP A 14 -30.34 37.02 0.24
CA ASP A 14 -29.62 38.26 0.55
C ASP A 14 -30.21 39.29 1.55
N GLY A 15 -29.32 40.09 2.19
CA GLY A 15 -29.66 41.46 2.61
C GLY A 15 -29.16 42.01 3.97
N SER A 16 -28.09 42.81 3.89
CA SER A 16 -27.93 44.15 4.54
C SER A 16 -27.20 44.37 5.88
N THR A 17 -26.22 45.29 5.78
CA THR A 17 -25.43 46.09 6.75
C THR A 17 -26.27 47.00 7.67
N PRO A 18 -25.69 47.61 8.75
CA PRO A 18 -25.12 48.99 8.66
C PRO A 18 -23.81 49.20 9.48
N ARG A 19 -22.81 49.99 9.01
CA ARG A 19 -22.56 51.45 9.19
C ARG A 19 -22.64 51.93 10.66
N ALA A 20 -21.54 52.18 11.38
CA ALA A 20 -20.54 53.28 11.38
C ALA A 20 -20.91 54.56 12.18
N SER A 21 -20.04 54.92 13.15
CA SER A 21 -19.56 56.29 13.47
C SER A 21 -18.49 56.17 14.59
N GLN A 22 -17.18 56.35 14.36
CA GLN A 22 -16.39 57.60 14.41
C GLN A 22 -16.69 58.50 15.63
N ARG A 23 -15.76 59.04 16.43
CA ARG A 23 -14.32 59.34 16.24
C ARG A 23 -13.70 59.80 17.59
N ASN A 24 -12.35 59.76 17.67
CA ASN A 24 -11.41 60.60 18.43
C ASN A 24 -10.75 60.06 19.73
N SER A 25 -9.48 59.66 19.57
CA SER A 25 -8.34 59.69 20.54
C SER A 25 -7.97 61.14 20.95
N PRO A 26 -7.04 61.45 21.91
CA PRO A 26 -5.92 60.62 22.40
C PRO A 26 -5.55 60.70 23.91
N GLU A 27 -4.53 59.89 24.24
CA GLU A 27 -3.72 59.69 25.46
C GLU A 27 -3.37 60.93 26.31
N PRO A 28 -3.03 60.74 27.60
CA PRO A 28 -1.63 61.00 27.99
C PRO A 28 -1.05 60.02 29.04
N ALA A 29 0.28 59.88 28.99
CA ALA A 29 1.14 59.25 29.98
C ALA A 29 1.33 60.09 31.26
N LEU A 30 1.61 59.42 32.40
CA LEU A 30 2.62 59.72 33.43
C LEU A 30 2.20 59.26 34.84
N GLY A 31 2.99 58.35 35.44
CA GLY A 31 3.42 58.42 36.84
C GLY A 31 2.51 57.88 37.96
N PRO A 32 3.08 57.55 39.14
CA PRO A 32 2.66 56.43 39.98
C PRO A 32 2.03 56.85 41.32
N GLN A 33 1.10 56.07 41.85
CA GLN A 33 1.06 55.59 43.25
C GLN A 33 -0.31 55.04 43.65
N ASP A 34 -0.23 54.12 44.61
CA ASP A 34 -1.23 53.75 45.60
C ASP A 34 -2.43 52.92 45.17
N SER A 35 -2.33 51.61 45.45
CA SER A 35 -3.28 50.97 46.36
C SER A 35 -2.69 49.68 46.89
N ALA A 36 -2.16 49.78 48.12
CA ALA A 36 -1.91 48.66 48.99
C ALA A 36 -3.23 47.88 49.19
N SER A 37 -3.27 46.62 48.77
CA SER A 37 -4.34 45.70 49.12
C SER A 37 -3.76 44.51 49.88
N GLN A 38 -3.81 44.67 51.20
CA GLN A 38 -3.86 43.66 52.25
C GLN A 38 -3.30 42.27 51.92
N VAL A 39 -1.99 42.12 52.14
CA VAL A 39 -1.43 40.85 52.59
C VAL A 39 -1.89 40.64 54.03
N GLY A 40 -2.98 39.89 54.20
CA GLY A 40 -3.37 39.33 55.50
C GLY A 40 -2.33 38.31 55.94
N GLY A 41 -1.24 38.79 56.54
CA GLY A 41 -0.31 37.93 57.27
C GLY A 41 -1.05 37.27 58.44
N PRO A 42 -0.82 35.98 58.72
CA PRO A 42 -1.36 35.39 59.94
C PRO A 42 -0.78 36.17 61.12
N ALA A 43 -1.66 36.66 62.00
CA ALA A 43 -1.29 37.36 63.21
C ALA A 43 -0.23 36.54 63.97
N SER A 44 0.93 37.16 64.23
CA SER A 44 1.91 36.61 65.17
C SER A 44 1.21 36.35 66.50
N PRO A 45 1.24 35.12 67.05
CA PRO A 45 0.67 34.89 68.35
C PRO A 45 1.61 35.52 69.37
N THR A 46 1.13 36.59 69.99
CA THR A 46 1.67 37.13 71.25
C THR A 46 1.94 35.94 72.20
N PRO A 47 3.15 35.81 72.78
CA PRO A 47 3.45 34.69 73.66
C PRO A 47 2.55 34.80 74.89
N SER A 48 1.54 33.93 74.99
CA SER A 48 0.68 33.86 76.16
C SER A 48 1.50 33.46 77.37
N LEU A 49 1.55 34.35 78.38
CA LEU A 49 2.02 34.10 79.74
C LEU A 49 0.99 33.23 80.51
N LEU A 50 0.71 32.02 80.02
CA LEU A 50 -0.01 30.99 80.77
C LEU A 50 1.00 29.92 81.21
N PRO A 51 0.80 29.27 82.38
CA PRO A 51 1.78 28.33 82.90
C PRO A 51 1.94 27.15 81.93
N ALA A 52 3.08 27.15 81.24
CA ALA A 52 3.99 26.01 81.21
C ALA A 52 3.29 24.64 81.40
N TYR A 53 2.60 24.15 80.37
CA TYR A 53 2.01 22.81 80.40
C TYR A 53 3.14 21.77 80.48
N VAL A 54 3.32 21.19 81.66
CA VAL A 54 4.15 20.00 81.88
C VAL A 54 3.26 18.79 81.62
N PRO A 55 3.60 17.93 80.64
CA PRO A 55 2.82 16.73 80.39
C PRO A 55 2.77 15.82 81.63
N PRO A 56 1.60 15.27 82.01
CA PRO A 56 1.46 14.33 83.13
C PRO A 56 2.39 13.12 83.09
N ILE A 57 2.76 12.69 81.87
CA ILE A 57 3.65 11.56 81.59
C ILE A 57 5.14 11.85 81.81
N TRP A 58 5.50 13.08 82.22
CA TRP A 58 6.89 13.44 82.41
C TRP A 58 7.42 12.85 83.73
N GLU A 59 8.60 12.25 83.68
CA GLU A 59 9.23 11.58 84.83
C GLU A 59 10.55 12.26 85.21
N PHE A 60 10.79 12.41 86.50
CA PHE A 60 12.07 12.83 87.07
C PHE A 60 12.58 11.75 88.00
N ASP A 61 13.76 11.20 87.69
CA ASP A 61 14.39 10.15 88.49
C ASP A 61 13.48 8.92 88.73
N GLY A 62 12.71 8.52 87.72
CA GLY A 62 11.78 7.39 87.77
C GLY A 62 10.42 7.69 88.44
N HIS A 63 10.16 8.93 88.85
CA HIS A 63 8.89 9.36 89.42
C HIS A 63 8.11 10.28 88.47
N GLN A 64 6.83 9.98 88.22
CA GLN A 64 5.96 10.86 87.45
C GLN A 64 5.79 12.22 88.14
N PHE A 65 5.70 13.28 87.34
CA PHE A 65 5.58 14.65 87.81
C PHE A 65 4.38 14.85 88.77
N GLU A 66 3.28 14.14 88.53
CA GLU A 66 2.10 14.13 89.40
C GLU A 66 2.41 13.59 90.81
N HIS A 67 3.36 12.66 90.92
CA HIS A 67 3.81 12.02 92.17
C HIS A 67 5.13 12.57 92.71
N LEU A 68 5.72 13.57 92.06
CA LEU A 68 7.01 14.16 92.45
C LEU A 68 6.97 14.75 93.87
N GLU A 69 5.83 15.31 94.27
CA GLU A 69 5.64 15.80 95.63
C GLU A 69 5.67 14.68 96.67
N ASP A 70 5.03 13.54 96.38
CA ASP A 70 4.99 12.39 97.28
C ASP A 70 6.37 11.73 97.40
N ALA A 71 7.10 11.62 96.28
CA ALA A 71 8.47 11.13 96.26
C ALA A 71 9.43 12.04 97.06
N LEU A 72 9.33 13.38 96.89
CA LEU A 72 10.12 14.34 97.65
C LEU A 72 9.80 14.32 99.15
N ARG A 73 8.55 14.01 99.52
CA ARG A 73 8.15 13.83 100.93
C ARG A 73 8.71 12.56 101.53
N GLN A 74 8.76 11.46 100.78
CA GLN A 74 9.31 10.17 101.20
C GLN A 74 10.83 10.19 101.35
N SER A 75 11.52 10.99 100.54
CA SER A 75 12.99 11.10 100.53
C SER A 75 13.56 12.08 101.58
N ALA A 76 12.73 12.80 102.33
CA ALA A 76 13.17 13.80 103.31
C ALA A 76 13.41 13.19 104.71
N PRO A 77 14.56 13.44 105.37
CA PRO A 77 14.81 12.98 106.74
C PRO A 77 13.81 13.59 107.74
N GLY A 78 13.41 12.82 108.76
CA GLY A 78 12.44 13.23 109.79
C GLY A 78 12.88 14.41 110.67
N GLU A 79 14.16 14.79 110.62
CA GLU A 79 14.77 15.86 111.42
C GLU A 79 14.62 17.27 110.80
N VAL A 80 14.15 17.36 109.54
CA VAL A 80 13.97 18.64 108.84
C VAL A 80 12.62 19.28 109.20
N PRO A 81 12.58 20.55 109.65
CA PRO A 81 11.33 21.26 109.92
C PRO A 81 10.38 21.29 108.71
N ASP A 82 9.09 21.05 108.96
CA ASP A 82 8.07 20.91 107.90
C ASP A 82 7.94 22.12 106.97
N HIS A 83 8.19 23.33 107.48
CA HIS A 83 8.16 24.55 106.67
C HIS A 83 9.29 24.59 105.63
N ILE A 84 10.48 24.08 105.99
CA ILE A 84 11.62 23.96 105.08
C ILE A 84 11.33 22.87 104.04
N ARG A 85 10.78 21.73 104.46
CA ARG A 85 10.38 20.64 103.54
C ARG A 85 9.36 21.11 102.50
N LYS A 86 8.30 21.82 102.93
CA LYS A 86 7.29 22.40 102.03
C LYS A 86 7.91 23.42 101.07
N TRP A 87 8.80 24.29 101.55
CA TRP A 87 9.48 25.27 100.70
C TRP A 87 10.33 24.61 99.63
N VAL A 88 11.12 23.57 99.98
CA VAL A 88 11.95 22.81 99.03
C VAL A 88 11.08 22.12 97.98
N ILE A 89 9.96 21.50 98.36
CA ILE A 89 9.02 20.87 97.42
C ILE A 89 8.46 21.88 96.42
N VAL A 90 8.01 23.04 96.91
CA VAL A 90 7.46 24.10 96.06
C VAL A 90 8.54 24.65 95.13
N ALA A 91 9.75 24.90 95.63
CA ALA A 91 10.87 25.38 94.84
C ALA A 91 11.25 24.38 93.73
N MET A 92 11.33 23.09 94.06
CA MET A 92 11.68 22.04 93.09
C MET A 92 10.61 21.86 92.02
N LYS A 93 9.33 21.81 92.39
CA LYS A 93 8.20 21.73 91.44
C LYS A 93 8.18 22.94 90.52
N LEU A 94 8.44 24.14 91.04
CA LEU A 94 8.49 25.37 90.24
C LEU A 94 9.65 25.36 89.25
N THR A 95 10.86 24.99 89.70
CA THR A 95 12.04 24.90 88.84
C THR A 95 11.84 23.87 87.73
N VAL A 96 11.40 22.65 88.07
CA VAL A 96 11.12 21.60 87.09
C VAL A 96 10.06 22.04 86.08
N SER A 97 8.96 22.63 86.55
CA SER A 97 7.91 23.10 85.63
C SER A 97 8.39 24.18 84.68
N THR A 98 9.23 25.09 85.18
CA THR A 98 9.78 26.18 84.38
C THR A 98 10.74 25.66 83.31
N GLU A 99 11.65 24.74 83.66
CA GLU A 99 12.62 24.19 82.70
C GLU A 99 11.95 23.27 81.66
N VAL A 100 11.03 22.40 82.08
CA VAL A 100 10.28 21.53 81.16
C VAL A 100 9.47 22.36 80.16
N ALA A 101 8.85 23.45 80.60
CA ALA A 101 8.11 24.32 79.71
C ALA A 101 8.99 25.11 78.74
N LYS A 102 10.19 25.54 79.15
CA LYS A 102 11.17 26.13 78.21
C LYS A 102 11.50 25.15 77.09
N VAL A 103 11.81 23.90 77.44
CA VAL A 103 12.12 22.84 76.47
C VAL A 103 10.92 22.59 75.54
N TYR A 104 9.72 22.47 76.10
CA TYR A 104 8.51 22.22 75.29
C TYR A 104 8.19 23.39 74.37
N ASN A 105 8.38 24.64 74.81
CA ASN A 105 8.17 25.82 73.98
C ASN A 105 9.18 25.89 72.82
N VAL A 106 10.46 25.59 73.09
CA VAL A 106 11.49 25.51 72.03
C VAL A 106 11.14 24.40 71.03
N LEU A 107 10.77 23.22 71.52
CA LEU A 107 10.40 22.09 70.66
C LEU A 107 9.15 22.41 69.83
N ARG A 108 8.11 22.99 70.44
CA ARG A 108 6.88 23.41 69.76
C ARG A 108 7.18 24.42 68.65
N ASN A 109 7.99 25.44 68.94
CA ASN A 109 8.38 26.44 67.94
C ASN A 109 9.16 25.79 66.80
N LYS A 110 10.11 24.90 67.10
CA LYS A 110 10.83 24.14 66.06
C LYS A 110 9.88 23.28 65.23
N MET A 111 8.97 22.53 65.84
CA MET A 111 7.98 21.72 65.12
C MET A 111 7.10 22.58 64.21
N TYR A 112 6.70 23.77 64.66
CA TYR A 112 5.92 24.70 63.85
C TYR A 112 6.71 25.20 62.64
N GLU A 113 7.97 25.61 62.82
CA GLU A 113 8.83 26.02 61.72
C GLU A 113 9.09 24.89 60.71
N HIS A 114 9.33 23.66 61.19
CA HIS A 114 9.48 22.49 60.33
C HIS A 114 8.19 22.19 59.56
N LYS A 115 7.02 22.27 60.21
CA LYS A 115 5.72 22.09 59.55
C LYS A 115 5.52 23.14 58.45
N LYS A 116 5.84 24.40 58.74
CA LYS A 116 5.71 25.51 57.78
C LYS A 116 6.67 25.35 56.59
N ALA A 117 7.92 24.96 56.84
CA ALA A 117 8.90 24.68 55.79
C ALA A 117 8.46 23.51 54.90
N PHE A 118 7.95 22.44 55.50
CA PHE A 118 7.44 21.27 54.78
C PHE A 118 6.21 21.62 53.92
N GLU A 119 5.26 22.37 54.45
CA GLU A 119 4.10 22.84 53.69
C GLU A 119 4.52 23.75 52.52
N SER A 120 5.48 24.66 52.76
CA SER A 120 6.04 25.50 51.69
C SER A 120 6.70 24.68 50.58
N LEU A 121 7.42 23.61 50.93
CA LEU A 121 8.03 22.70 49.97
C LEU A 121 6.98 21.97 49.14
N ILE A 122 5.90 21.49 49.76
CA ILE A 122 4.77 20.85 49.07
C ILE A 122 4.15 21.82 48.06
N GLN A 123 3.86 23.06 48.48
CA GLN A 123 3.25 24.06 47.59
C GLN A 123 4.18 24.43 46.43
N ASN A 124 5.48 24.56 46.68
CA ASN A 124 6.47 24.81 45.63
C ASN A 124 6.55 23.66 44.62
N ASN A 125 6.63 22.41 45.10
CA ASN A 125 6.66 21.25 44.21
C ASN A 125 5.37 21.14 43.37
N LYS A 126 4.23 21.52 43.96
CA LYS A 126 2.94 21.56 43.25
C LYS A 126 2.88 22.63 42.17
N SER A 127 3.43 23.83 42.42
CA SER A 127 3.48 24.88 41.40
C SER A 127 4.48 24.54 40.28
N GLU A 128 5.63 23.96 40.63
CA GLU A 128 6.62 23.50 39.65
C GLU A 128 6.05 22.40 38.74
N HIS A 129 5.34 21.43 39.32
CA HIS A 129 4.66 20.38 38.55
C HIS A 129 3.63 20.99 37.58
N ARG A 130 2.79 21.93 38.04
CA ARG A 130 1.80 22.61 37.18
C ARG A 130 2.46 23.39 36.04
N LEU A 131 3.60 24.03 36.29
CA LEU A 131 4.36 24.74 35.27
C LEU A 131 4.90 23.76 34.21
N LYS A 132 5.52 22.65 34.64
CA LYS A 132 6.04 21.62 33.73
C LYS A 132 4.93 20.99 32.89
N GLU A 133 3.79 20.71 33.49
CA GLU A 133 2.61 20.21 32.77
C GLU A 133 2.13 21.19 31.70
N GLY A 134 2.01 22.48 32.04
CA GLY A 134 1.62 23.51 31.06
C GLY A 134 2.61 23.65 29.90
N MET A 135 3.91 23.53 30.17
CA MET A 135 4.94 23.51 29.13
C MET A 135 4.79 22.30 28.21
N LEU A 136 4.62 21.10 28.78
CA LEU A 136 4.43 19.87 28.01
C LEU A 136 3.17 19.94 27.14
N GLN A 137 2.05 20.45 27.66
CA GLN A 137 0.83 20.62 26.87
C GLN A 137 1.01 21.59 25.70
N THR A 138 1.79 22.66 25.90
CA THR A 138 2.13 23.60 24.83
C THR A 138 2.98 22.95 23.75
N GLU A 139 3.99 22.17 24.14
CA GLU A 139 4.86 21.44 23.21
C GLU A 139 4.07 20.38 22.41
N ILE A 140 3.16 19.65 23.08
CA ILE A 140 2.24 18.70 22.45
C ILE A 140 1.35 19.39 21.42
N GLY A 141 0.82 20.57 21.73
CA GLY A 141 0.03 21.38 20.79
C GLY A 141 0.83 21.72 19.53
N LYS A 142 2.04 22.28 19.70
CA LYS A 142 2.94 22.59 18.57
C LYS A 142 3.27 21.36 17.72
N LEU A 143 3.51 20.21 18.37
CA LEU A 143 3.80 18.97 17.66
C LEU A 143 2.59 18.48 16.86
N LYS A 144 1.39 18.58 17.43
CA LYS A 144 0.13 18.24 16.75
C LYS A 144 -0.09 19.10 15.50
N ASP A 145 0.14 20.41 15.59
CA ASP A 145 -0.01 21.31 14.45
C ASP A 145 1.00 20.98 13.34
N ARG A 146 2.25 20.64 13.69
CA ARG A 146 3.27 20.19 12.74
C ARG A 146 2.89 18.89 12.05
N ILE A 147 2.35 17.93 12.78
CA ILE A 147 1.88 16.65 12.22
C ILE A 147 0.73 16.90 11.24
N LEU A 148 -0.23 17.77 11.60
CA LEU A 148 -1.34 18.12 10.73
C LEU A 148 -0.84 18.80 9.43
N ALA A 149 0.11 19.73 9.54
CA ALA A 149 0.70 20.36 8.36
C ALA A 149 1.42 19.34 7.47
N GLN A 150 2.15 18.39 8.04
CA GLN A 150 2.80 17.31 7.30
C GLN A 150 1.80 16.40 6.59
N ASP A 151 0.67 16.09 7.23
CA ASP A 151 -0.40 15.26 6.65
C ASP A 151 -1.04 15.93 5.41
N VAL A 152 -1.28 17.25 5.50
CA VAL A 152 -1.75 18.05 4.35
C VAL A 152 -0.71 18.02 3.21
N HIS A 153 0.57 18.21 3.51
CA HIS A 153 1.63 18.13 2.51
C HIS A 153 1.70 16.74 1.85
N MET A 154 1.59 15.67 2.63
CA MET A 154 1.56 14.30 2.10
C MET A 154 0.36 14.06 1.18
N THR A 155 -0.81 14.61 1.53
CA THR A 155 -2.01 14.51 0.69
C THR A 155 -1.81 15.21 -0.66
N VAL A 156 -1.22 16.40 -0.67
CA VAL A 156 -0.90 17.13 -1.92
C VAL A 156 0.07 16.34 -2.79
N LEU A 157 1.17 15.85 -2.21
CA LEU A 157 2.15 15.04 -2.94
C LEU A 157 1.55 13.75 -3.52
N ASN A 158 0.68 13.08 -2.78
CA ASN A 158 0.00 11.88 -3.26
C ASN A 158 -0.93 12.19 -4.44
N ASN A 159 -1.64 13.31 -4.40
CA ASN A 159 -2.48 13.75 -5.51
C ASN A 159 -1.66 14.10 -6.76
N GLU A 160 -0.54 14.80 -6.59
CA GLU A 160 0.39 15.12 -7.69
C GLU A 160 1.01 13.86 -8.31
N LEU A 161 1.43 12.91 -7.46
CA LEU A 161 1.98 11.63 -7.91
C LEU A 161 0.94 10.83 -8.69
N THR A 162 -0.30 10.78 -8.19
CA THR A 162 -1.42 10.10 -8.86
C THR A 162 -1.73 10.74 -10.21
N GLY A 163 -1.76 12.08 -10.28
CA GLY A 163 -1.95 12.82 -11.53
C GLY A 163 -0.83 12.54 -12.54
N THR A 164 0.42 12.49 -12.09
CA THR A 164 1.58 12.17 -12.92
C THR A 164 1.50 10.73 -13.47
N GLN A 165 1.12 9.76 -12.64
CA GLN A 165 0.94 8.37 -13.07
C GLN A 165 -0.18 8.23 -14.13
N ALA A 166 -1.29 8.95 -13.96
CA ALA A 166 -2.38 8.96 -14.94
C ALA A 166 -1.92 9.53 -16.30
N ALA A 167 -1.19 10.66 -16.29
CA ALA A 167 -0.63 11.25 -17.50
C ALA A 167 0.36 10.32 -18.21
N MET A 168 1.23 9.63 -17.46
CA MET A 168 2.16 8.64 -18.02
C MET A 168 1.43 7.46 -18.67
N LEU A 169 0.32 7.01 -18.09
CA LEU A 169 -0.48 5.92 -18.64
C LEU A 169 -1.17 6.34 -19.95
N ASP A 170 -1.66 7.57 -20.01
CA ASP A 170 -2.25 8.15 -21.22
C ASP A 170 -1.21 8.31 -22.34
N THR A 171 -0.02 8.83 -22.04
CA THR A 171 1.10 8.88 -22.99
C THR A 171 1.51 7.47 -23.45
N GLY A 172 1.50 6.48 -22.55
CA GLY A 172 1.75 5.08 -22.89
C GLY A 172 0.74 4.53 -23.88
N LYS A 173 -0.54 4.89 -23.72
CA LYS A 173 -1.62 4.53 -24.64
C LYS A 173 -1.43 5.18 -26.01
N GLU A 174 -1.18 6.49 -26.07
CA GLU A 174 -0.90 7.20 -27.31
C GLU A 174 0.29 6.58 -28.06
N MET A 175 1.35 6.20 -27.34
CA MET A 175 2.52 5.57 -27.96
C MET A 175 2.19 4.18 -28.55
N MET A 176 1.31 3.41 -27.90
CA MET A 176 0.83 2.14 -28.47
C MET A 176 -0.01 2.35 -29.73
N GLU A 177 -0.88 3.37 -29.76
CA GLU A 177 -1.66 3.73 -30.94
C GLU A 177 -0.77 4.18 -32.11
N ILE A 178 0.22 5.04 -31.83
CA ILE A 178 1.23 5.46 -32.82
C ILE A 178 2.00 4.24 -33.35
N LYS A 179 2.39 3.31 -32.49
CA LYS A 179 3.10 2.08 -32.90
C LYS A 179 2.23 1.22 -33.81
N ALA A 180 0.95 1.05 -33.49
CA ALA A 180 0.00 0.31 -34.33
C ALA A 180 -0.18 0.99 -35.69
N ALA A 181 -0.33 2.32 -35.72
CA ALA A 181 -0.42 3.09 -36.96
C ALA A 181 0.86 2.96 -37.80
N ASN A 182 2.04 2.97 -37.18
CA ASN A 182 3.31 2.80 -37.89
C ASN A 182 3.42 1.43 -38.56
N ILE A 183 3.00 0.36 -37.87
CA ILE A 183 2.96 -1.00 -38.44
C ILE A 183 2.03 -1.03 -39.66
N LYS A 184 0.83 -0.42 -39.54
CA LYS A 184 -0.13 -0.34 -40.65
C LYS A 184 0.49 0.37 -41.88
N LEU A 185 1.11 1.53 -41.66
CA LEU A 185 1.75 2.29 -42.74
C LEU A 185 2.90 1.52 -43.41
N ARG A 186 3.68 0.73 -42.65
CA ARG A 186 4.73 -0.11 -43.22
C ARG A 186 4.15 -1.17 -44.16
N HIS A 187 3.06 -1.83 -43.77
CA HIS A 187 2.38 -2.79 -44.66
C HIS A 187 1.77 -2.12 -45.88
N GLU A 188 1.13 -0.97 -45.73
CA GLU A 188 0.59 -0.21 -46.86
C GLU A 188 1.71 0.18 -47.84
N LEU A 189 2.87 0.62 -47.32
CA LEU A 189 4.04 0.94 -48.14
C LEU A 189 4.65 -0.28 -48.84
N ALA A 190 4.73 -1.44 -48.16
CA ALA A 190 5.18 -2.69 -48.76
C ALA A 190 4.24 -3.13 -49.89
N SER A 191 2.94 -3.11 -49.62
CA SER A 191 1.89 -3.43 -50.61
C SER A 191 1.94 -2.53 -51.83
N LEU A 192 2.16 -1.22 -51.64
CA LEU A 192 2.33 -0.27 -52.75
C LEU A 192 3.59 -0.55 -53.57
N LYS A 193 4.72 -0.87 -52.92
CA LYS A 193 5.97 -1.24 -53.62
C LYS A 193 5.81 -2.52 -54.44
N ALA A 194 5.13 -3.51 -53.87
CA ALA A 194 4.83 -4.77 -54.56
C ALA A 194 3.89 -4.56 -55.76
N SER A 195 2.86 -3.71 -55.58
CA SER A 195 1.96 -3.33 -56.67
C SER A 195 2.71 -2.62 -57.80
N ALA A 196 3.66 -1.74 -57.49
CA ALA A 196 4.48 -1.06 -58.51
C ALA A 196 5.36 -2.06 -59.29
N ALA A 197 6.00 -3.01 -58.59
CA ALA A 197 6.82 -4.03 -59.24
C ALA A 197 6.02 -4.96 -60.16
N LEU A 198 4.79 -5.31 -59.77
CA LEU A 198 3.88 -6.09 -60.62
C LEU A 198 3.41 -5.29 -61.85
N GLU A 199 3.16 -3.99 -61.69
CA GLU A 199 2.77 -3.13 -62.81
C GLU A 199 3.91 -2.96 -63.82
N ASP A 200 5.15 -2.78 -63.34
CA ASP A 200 6.34 -2.75 -64.20
C ASP A 200 6.50 -4.07 -64.97
N TRP A 201 6.29 -5.21 -64.32
CA TRP A 201 6.35 -6.53 -64.97
C TRP A 201 5.24 -6.70 -66.01
N LEU A 202 3.99 -6.35 -65.69
CA LEU A 202 2.86 -6.40 -66.62
C LEU A 202 3.10 -5.50 -67.84
N GLN A 203 3.73 -4.34 -67.63
CA GLN A 203 4.08 -3.42 -68.69
C GLN A 203 5.17 -3.99 -69.60
N GLN A 204 6.23 -4.59 -69.04
CA GLN A 204 7.28 -5.26 -69.81
C GLN A 204 6.73 -6.43 -70.62
N LEU A 205 5.88 -7.26 -70.01
CA LEU A 205 5.22 -8.37 -70.68
C LEU A 205 4.31 -7.89 -71.82
N GLY A 206 3.56 -6.81 -71.61
CA GLY A 206 2.72 -6.20 -72.65
C GLY A 206 3.52 -5.66 -73.83
N ILE A 207 4.70 -5.09 -73.59
CA ILE A 207 5.64 -4.66 -74.66
C ILE A 207 6.12 -5.88 -75.45
N TRP A 208 6.54 -6.93 -74.75
CA TRP A 208 7.01 -8.16 -75.38
C TRP A 208 5.91 -8.86 -76.21
N MET A 209 4.70 -8.98 -75.67
CA MET A 209 3.54 -9.55 -76.38
C MET A 209 3.23 -8.77 -77.66
N ARG A 210 3.28 -7.44 -77.60
CA ARG A 210 3.06 -6.57 -78.77
C ARG A 210 4.11 -6.81 -79.86
N TRP A 211 5.39 -6.95 -79.48
CA TRP A 211 6.48 -7.23 -80.42
C TRP A 211 6.33 -8.60 -81.10
N ASN A 212 5.72 -9.58 -80.42
CA ASN A 212 5.47 -10.92 -80.93
C ASN A 212 4.07 -11.10 -81.54
N GLU A 213 3.34 -10.00 -81.79
CA GLU A 213 1.99 -9.99 -82.38
C GLU A 213 0.92 -10.81 -81.61
N ILE A 214 1.11 -10.99 -80.29
CA ILE A 214 0.16 -11.70 -79.43
C ILE A 214 -0.96 -10.75 -79.02
N ASN A 215 -2.13 -10.88 -79.67
CA ASN A 215 -3.22 -9.94 -79.53
C ASN A 215 -4.51 -10.52 -78.93
N ASP A 216 -4.69 -11.84 -78.98
CA ASP A 216 -5.86 -12.50 -78.39
C ASP A 216 -5.66 -12.78 -76.89
N ASP A 217 -6.75 -12.71 -76.14
CA ASP A 217 -6.71 -12.83 -74.68
C ASP A 217 -6.29 -14.23 -74.21
N GLU A 218 -6.66 -15.27 -74.95
CA GLU A 218 -6.33 -16.65 -74.60
C GLU A 218 -4.83 -16.92 -74.71
N HIS A 219 -4.17 -16.43 -75.77
CA HIS A 219 -2.71 -16.48 -75.90
C HIS A 219 -2.01 -15.54 -74.93
N LYS A 220 -2.55 -14.34 -74.64
CA LYS A 220 -1.97 -13.45 -73.62
C LYS A 220 -1.95 -14.12 -72.26
N ILE A 221 -3.07 -14.71 -71.83
CA ILE A 221 -3.17 -15.41 -70.54
C ILE A 221 -2.22 -16.62 -70.52
N THR A 222 -2.21 -17.43 -71.57
CA THR A 222 -1.33 -18.61 -71.66
C THR A 222 0.15 -18.22 -71.62
N THR A 223 0.52 -17.15 -72.33
CA THR A 223 1.88 -16.60 -72.33
C THR A 223 2.25 -16.06 -70.96
N ALA A 224 1.36 -15.33 -70.30
CA ALA A 224 1.61 -14.82 -68.95
C ALA A 224 1.83 -15.97 -67.96
N LEU A 225 1.00 -17.03 -68.01
CA LEU A 225 1.17 -18.22 -67.17
C LEU A 225 2.54 -18.89 -67.36
N LEU A 226 3.08 -18.93 -68.58
CA LEU A 226 4.41 -19.48 -68.86
C LEU A 226 5.56 -18.65 -68.27
N HIS A 227 5.36 -17.35 -68.11
CA HIS A 227 6.36 -16.42 -67.57
C HIS A 227 6.18 -16.18 -66.07
N LEU A 228 5.10 -16.67 -65.45
CA LEU A 228 4.96 -16.68 -64.01
C LEU A 228 5.88 -17.76 -63.43
N GLU A 229 6.73 -17.36 -62.50
CA GLU A 229 7.64 -18.26 -61.81
C GLU A 229 7.34 -18.34 -60.31
N GLY A 230 7.69 -19.47 -59.70
CA GLY A 230 7.58 -19.68 -58.26
C GLY A 230 6.15 -19.54 -57.73
N GLY A 231 5.99 -18.80 -56.63
CA GLY A 231 4.69 -18.68 -55.95
C GLY A 231 3.59 -18.08 -56.83
N ALA A 232 3.91 -17.13 -57.71
CA ALA A 232 2.93 -16.49 -58.59
C ALA A 232 2.25 -17.48 -59.55
N PHE A 233 2.99 -18.49 -60.02
CA PHE A 233 2.43 -19.59 -60.82
C PHE A 233 1.48 -20.46 -60.00
N THR A 234 1.86 -20.77 -58.76
CA THR A 234 1.02 -21.58 -57.83
C THR A 234 -0.32 -20.89 -57.53
N TYR A 235 -0.34 -19.56 -57.38
CA TYR A 235 -1.61 -18.83 -57.13
C TYR A 235 -2.52 -18.78 -58.35
N MET A 236 -1.96 -18.84 -59.55
CA MET A 236 -2.71 -18.93 -60.79
C MET A 236 -2.92 -20.38 -61.24
N SER A 237 -2.80 -21.36 -60.32
CA SER A 237 -2.92 -22.78 -60.65
C SER A 237 -4.27 -23.17 -61.23
N GLU A 238 -5.35 -22.47 -60.86
CA GLU A 238 -6.67 -22.68 -61.47
C GLU A 238 -6.65 -22.32 -62.97
N TYR A 239 -5.99 -21.21 -63.32
CA TYR A 239 -5.79 -20.81 -64.71
C TYR A 239 -4.87 -21.78 -65.44
N ALA A 240 -3.80 -22.26 -64.79
CA ALA A 240 -2.92 -23.29 -65.35
C ALA A 240 -3.68 -24.61 -65.60
N THR A 241 -4.57 -25.00 -64.69
CA THR A 241 -5.40 -26.21 -64.81
C THR A 241 -6.42 -26.06 -65.95
N LYS A 242 -7.09 -24.90 -66.04
CA LYS A 242 -8.00 -24.59 -67.15
C LYS A 242 -7.27 -24.60 -68.49
N ALA A 243 -6.08 -24.00 -68.55
CA ALA A 243 -5.26 -23.97 -69.77
C ALA A 243 -4.84 -25.39 -70.21
N ALA A 244 -4.39 -26.22 -69.26
CA ALA A 244 -4.04 -27.62 -69.52
C ALA A 244 -5.26 -28.44 -70.01
N ALA A 245 -6.45 -28.16 -69.47
CA ALA A 245 -7.70 -28.77 -69.88
C ALA A 245 -8.31 -28.16 -71.15
N ARG A 246 -7.65 -27.18 -71.79
CA ARG A 246 -8.15 -26.42 -72.95
C ARG A 246 -9.54 -25.81 -72.73
N GLN A 247 -9.80 -25.40 -71.50
CA GLN A 247 -11.02 -24.67 -71.14
C GLN A 247 -10.83 -23.18 -71.41
N ALA A 248 -11.94 -22.48 -71.69
CA ALA A 248 -11.92 -21.04 -71.90
C ALA A 248 -11.32 -20.31 -70.68
N LEU A 249 -10.30 -19.50 -70.94
CA LEU A 249 -9.55 -18.79 -69.90
C LEU A 249 -10.19 -17.44 -69.49
N GLY A 250 -11.15 -16.95 -70.27
CA GLY A 250 -11.80 -15.65 -70.02
C GLY A 250 -11.01 -14.49 -70.62
N THR A 251 -11.19 -13.29 -70.06
CA THR A 251 -10.57 -12.07 -70.59
C THR A 251 -9.21 -11.80 -69.95
N TRP A 252 -8.35 -11.09 -70.67
CA TRP A 252 -7.05 -10.66 -70.14
C TRP A 252 -7.21 -9.75 -68.90
N GLU A 253 -8.25 -8.92 -68.88
CA GLU A 253 -8.55 -8.01 -67.78
C GLU A 253 -8.88 -8.78 -66.48
N ASP A 254 -9.72 -9.81 -66.57
CA ASP A 254 -10.07 -10.65 -65.42
C ASP A 254 -8.84 -11.35 -64.84
N PHE A 255 -7.98 -11.90 -65.72
CA PHE A 255 -6.72 -12.53 -65.31
C PHE A 255 -5.81 -11.55 -64.56
N VAL A 256 -5.61 -10.35 -65.11
CA VAL A 256 -4.76 -9.32 -64.48
C VAL A 256 -5.34 -8.85 -63.14
N ASN A 257 -6.65 -8.67 -63.05
CA ASN A 257 -7.31 -8.28 -61.80
C ASN A 257 -7.12 -9.35 -60.71
N ILE A 258 -7.32 -10.63 -61.03
CA ILE A 258 -7.10 -11.74 -60.10
C ILE A 258 -5.63 -11.82 -59.69
N LEU A 259 -4.70 -11.68 -60.63
CA LEU A 259 -3.26 -11.68 -60.35
C LEU A 259 -2.88 -10.53 -59.41
N LYS A 260 -3.38 -9.31 -59.65
CA LYS A 260 -3.15 -8.14 -58.78
C LYS A 260 -3.68 -8.35 -57.37
N VAL A 261 -4.87 -8.94 -57.23
CA VAL A 261 -5.46 -9.25 -55.91
C VAL A 261 -4.61 -10.29 -55.16
N ASN A 262 -4.25 -11.38 -55.83
CA ASN A 262 -3.45 -12.45 -55.22
C ASN A 262 -2.03 -12.02 -54.85
N TYR A 263 -1.43 -11.11 -55.64
CA TYR A 263 -0.11 -10.58 -55.34
C TYR A 263 -0.12 -9.64 -54.14
N ARG A 264 -1.18 -8.84 -53.97
CA ARG A 264 -1.34 -7.94 -52.80
C ARG A 264 -1.55 -8.70 -51.48
N THR A 265 -2.25 -9.83 -51.52
CA THR A 265 -2.48 -10.65 -50.33
C THR A 265 -1.24 -11.46 -49.91
N LEU A 266 -0.34 -11.75 -50.85
CA LEU A 266 0.89 -12.51 -50.60
C LEU A 266 1.85 -11.82 -49.64
N ASP A 267 2.13 -10.53 -49.84
CA ASP A 267 3.05 -9.79 -48.98
C ASP A 267 2.45 -9.57 -47.58
N LEU A 268 1.13 -9.38 -47.50
CA LEU A 268 0.43 -9.32 -46.22
C LEU A 268 0.55 -10.63 -45.43
N ASP A 269 0.44 -11.79 -46.09
CA ASP A 269 0.58 -13.10 -45.44
C ASP A 269 2.03 -13.38 -45.01
N LYS A 270 3.02 -13.09 -45.86
CA LYS A 270 4.45 -13.24 -45.51
C LYS A 270 4.86 -12.34 -44.34
N ASP A 271 4.44 -11.08 -44.35
CA ASP A 271 4.74 -10.17 -43.25
C ASP A 271 4.01 -10.60 -41.96
N ALA A 272 2.75 -11.05 -42.06
CA ALA A 272 2.01 -11.57 -40.92
C ALA A 272 2.68 -12.82 -40.32
N GLN A 273 3.18 -13.72 -41.17
CA GLN A 273 3.94 -14.89 -40.73
C GLN A 273 5.26 -14.48 -40.06
N GLN A 274 5.98 -13.48 -40.59
CA GLN A 274 7.20 -12.99 -39.97
C GLN A 274 6.93 -12.31 -38.63
N HIS A 275 5.88 -11.48 -38.53
CA HIS A 275 5.47 -10.88 -37.27
C HIS A 275 5.04 -11.92 -36.24
N LEU A 276 4.34 -12.97 -36.66
CA LEU A 276 3.99 -14.09 -35.80
C LEU A 276 5.25 -14.80 -35.29
N LYS A 277 6.23 -15.05 -36.17
CA LYS A 277 7.51 -15.67 -35.80
C LYS A 277 8.31 -14.81 -34.81
N ASP A 278 8.31 -13.49 -35.01
CA ASP A 278 8.96 -12.53 -34.10
C ASP A 278 8.28 -12.50 -32.73
N ILE A 279 6.95 -12.61 -32.68
CA ILE A 279 6.19 -12.76 -31.43
C ILE A 279 6.59 -14.07 -30.77
N CYS A 280 6.60 -15.19 -31.50
CA CYS A 280 6.95 -16.50 -30.95
C CYS A 280 8.43 -16.64 -30.56
N SER A 281 9.31 -15.72 -30.98
CA SER A 281 10.72 -15.74 -30.58
C SER A 281 10.98 -14.97 -29.28
N LYS A 282 9.99 -14.25 -28.75
CA LYS A 282 10.13 -13.40 -27.56
C LYS A 282 9.74 -14.15 -26.29
N THR A 283 10.45 -13.86 -25.20
CA THR A 283 10.05 -14.33 -23.87
C THR A 283 9.02 -13.39 -23.27
N TYR A 284 7.87 -13.93 -22.88
CA TYR A 284 6.79 -13.19 -22.22
C TYR A 284 6.73 -13.53 -20.73
N PRO A 285 6.47 -12.54 -19.84
CA PRO A 285 6.34 -12.79 -18.40
C PRO A 285 5.12 -13.65 -18.07
N THR A 286 4.05 -13.53 -18.85
CA THR A 286 2.82 -14.30 -18.67
C THR A 286 2.26 -14.77 -20.01
N MET A 287 1.54 -15.90 -19.97
CA MET A 287 0.86 -16.41 -21.16
C MET A 287 -0.20 -15.43 -21.68
N VAL A 288 -0.83 -14.63 -20.80
CA VAL A 288 -1.81 -13.60 -21.17
C VAL A 288 -1.19 -12.51 -22.06
N SER A 289 -0.02 -11.99 -21.67
CA SER A 289 0.69 -10.99 -22.49
C SER A 289 1.15 -11.53 -23.85
N PHE A 290 1.38 -12.84 -23.95
CA PHE A 290 1.66 -13.51 -25.22
C PHE A 290 0.38 -13.64 -26.06
N THR A 291 -0.73 -14.10 -25.46
CA THR A 291 -1.98 -14.39 -26.18
C THR A 291 -2.58 -13.15 -26.84
N GLU A 292 -2.51 -11.99 -26.19
CA GLU A 292 -3.01 -10.72 -26.73
C GLU A 292 -2.30 -10.35 -28.05
N GLN A 293 -0.99 -10.54 -28.13
CA GLN A 293 -0.24 -10.27 -29.36
C GLN A 293 -0.38 -11.40 -30.38
N PHE A 294 -0.38 -12.66 -29.92
CA PHE A 294 -0.44 -13.82 -30.80
C PHE A 294 -1.75 -13.88 -31.61
N GLN A 295 -2.91 -13.67 -30.98
CA GLN A 295 -4.22 -13.76 -31.64
C GLN A 295 -4.38 -12.77 -32.81
N GLN A 296 -3.83 -11.56 -32.67
CA GLN A 296 -3.92 -10.50 -33.69
C GLN A 296 -3.26 -10.91 -35.02
N TRP A 297 -2.20 -11.71 -34.95
CA TRP A 297 -1.44 -12.12 -36.14
C TRP A 297 -1.83 -13.52 -36.60
N ALA A 298 -2.14 -14.45 -35.68
CA ALA A 298 -2.59 -15.80 -36.02
C ALA A 298 -3.86 -15.81 -36.90
N THR A 299 -4.77 -14.83 -36.71
CA THR A 299 -5.98 -14.66 -37.54
C THR A 299 -5.72 -14.07 -38.92
N LYS A 300 -4.55 -13.47 -39.14
CA LYS A 300 -4.14 -12.84 -40.41
C LYS A 300 -3.27 -13.73 -41.28
N THR A 301 -2.73 -14.82 -40.71
CA THR A 301 -1.93 -15.81 -41.44
C THR A 301 -2.80 -16.93 -42.00
N ASN A 302 -2.41 -17.49 -43.14
CA ASN A 302 -2.99 -18.73 -43.67
C ASN A 302 -2.44 -20.03 -43.01
N LEU A 303 -1.76 -19.92 -41.86
CA LEU A 303 -1.16 -21.07 -41.19
C LEU A 303 -2.24 -22.03 -40.65
N GLY A 304 -2.03 -23.32 -40.87
CA GLY A 304 -2.91 -24.35 -40.35
C GLY A 304 -2.90 -24.42 -38.82
N HIS A 305 -4.02 -24.89 -38.24
CA HIS A 305 -4.19 -25.01 -36.78
C HIS A 305 -3.04 -25.75 -36.10
N THR A 306 -2.50 -26.81 -36.70
CA THR A 306 -1.36 -27.58 -36.18
C THR A 306 -0.11 -26.73 -35.95
N ALA A 307 0.23 -25.85 -36.89
CA ALA A 307 1.40 -24.97 -36.77
C ALA A 307 1.19 -23.92 -35.67
N LEU A 308 0.00 -23.34 -35.61
CA LEU A 308 -0.36 -22.36 -34.58
C LEU A 308 -0.38 -22.98 -33.18
N ILE A 309 -0.87 -24.22 -33.04
CA ILE A 309 -0.79 -24.99 -31.79
C ILE A 309 0.66 -25.23 -31.38
N GLY A 310 1.54 -25.57 -32.34
CA GLY A 310 2.98 -25.71 -32.08
C GLY A 310 3.60 -24.47 -31.43
N TYR A 311 3.31 -23.29 -31.97
CA TYR A 311 3.80 -22.03 -31.41
C TYR A 311 3.26 -21.74 -29.99
N ILE A 312 1.97 -22.01 -29.75
CA ILE A 312 1.36 -21.86 -28.43
C ILE A 312 2.01 -22.82 -27.43
N ALA A 313 2.28 -24.06 -27.86
CA ALA A 313 2.82 -25.12 -27.04
C ALA A 313 4.21 -24.79 -26.47
N GLU A 314 5.03 -24.03 -27.22
CA GLU A 314 6.36 -23.60 -26.78
C GLU A 314 6.33 -22.54 -25.66
N HIS A 315 5.30 -21.68 -25.65
CA HIS A 315 5.17 -20.57 -24.70
C HIS A 315 4.49 -20.96 -23.37
N ARG A 316 4.14 -22.23 -23.21
CA ARG A 316 3.51 -22.75 -22.00
C ARG A 316 4.45 -22.65 -20.78
N SER A 317 3.90 -22.25 -19.64
CA SER A 317 4.62 -22.32 -18.37
C SER A 317 4.88 -23.77 -17.96
N LYS A 318 5.82 -24.00 -17.04
CA LYS A 318 6.08 -25.35 -16.50
C LYS A 318 4.82 -26.00 -15.92
N ASP A 319 4.03 -25.23 -15.17
CA ASP A 319 2.78 -25.71 -14.56
C ASP A 319 1.75 -26.14 -15.64
N VAL A 320 1.58 -25.34 -16.70
CA VAL A 320 0.66 -25.67 -17.80
C VAL A 320 1.16 -26.90 -18.58
N ARG A 321 2.47 -27.01 -18.86
CA ARG A 321 3.04 -28.20 -19.51
C ARG A 321 2.77 -29.48 -18.70
N GLN A 322 2.98 -29.43 -17.39
CA GLN A 322 2.74 -30.58 -16.52
C GLN A 322 1.26 -30.99 -16.50
N ALA A 323 0.35 -30.01 -16.49
CA ALA A 323 -1.08 -30.27 -16.54
C ALA A 323 -1.50 -30.95 -17.86
N MET A 324 -0.92 -30.54 -18.99
CA MET A 324 -1.21 -31.15 -20.29
C MET A 324 -0.70 -32.60 -20.37
N VAL A 325 0.52 -32.88 -19.88
CA VAL A 325 1.03 -34.26 -19.76
C VAL A 325 0.13 -35.15 -18.90
N THR A 326 -0.43 -34.58 -17.83
CA THR A 326 -1.34 -35.32 -16.93
C THR A 326 -2.67 -35.59 -17.62
N ARG A 327 -3.20 -34.64 -18.40
CA ARG A 327 -4.40 -34.84 -19.22
C ARG A 327 -4.21 -35.93 -20.28
N ASP A 328 -3.06 -35.94 -20.95
CA ASP A 328 -2.71 -36.99 -21.91
C ASP A 328 -2.67 -38.37 -21.24
N SER A 329 -2.09 -38.44 -20.03
CA SER A 329 -2.02 -39.67 -19.23
C SER A 329 -3.40 -40.16 -18.78
N LEU A 330 -4.35 -39.25 -18.64
CA LEU A 330 -5.76 -39.53 -18.34
C LEU A 330 -6.59 -39.84 -19.61
N GLY A 331 -5.96 -39.89 -20.79
CA GLY A 331 -6.63 -40.20 -22.06
C GLY A 331 -7.50 -39.05 -22.60
N ILE A 332 -7.25 -37.82 -22.16
CA ILE A 332 -8.03 -36.65 -22.56
C ILE A 332 -7.40 -36.01 -23.79
N SER A 333 -8.12 -36.02 -24.92
CA SER A 333 -7.65 -35.38 -26.14
C SER A 333 -7.55 -33.86 -25.99
N ASP A 334 -6.44 -33.30 -26.48
CA ASP A 334 -6.26 -31.87 -26.63
C ASP A 334 -7.12 -31.31 -27.79
N PRO A 335 -7.56 -30.04 -27.70
CA PRO A 335 -8.28 -29.40 -28.79
C PRO A 335 -7.46 -29.34 -30.08
N ILE A 336 -8.12 -29.64 -31.21
CA ILE A 336 -7.50 -29.63 -32.54
C ILE A 336 -7.51 -28.24 -33.21
N THR A 337 -8.28 -27.29 -32.66
CA THR A 337 -8.30 -25.91 -33.12
C THR A 337 -7.42 -25.04 -32.23
N TRP A 338 -6.58 -24.21 -32.84
CA TRP A 338 -5.70 -23.32 -32.09
C TRP A 338 -6.42 -22.38 -31.10
N PRO A 339 -7.63 -21.83 -31.37
CA PRO A 339 -8.31 -20.96 -30.40
C PRO A 339 -8.74 -21.72 -29.13
N GLU A 340 -9.32 -22.91 -29.28
CA GLU A 340 -9.73 -23.76 -28.15
C GLU A 340 -8.51 -24.24 -27.35
N TYR A 341 -7.42 -24.59 -28.04
CA TYR A 341 -6.16 -24.98 -27.41
C TYR A 341 -5.55 -23.83 -26.58
N LEU A 342 -5.61 -22.60 -27.11
CA LEU A 342 -5.13 -21.41 -26.42
C LEU A 342 -5.95 -21.12 -25.15
N ASP A 343 -7.27 -21.21 -25.26
CA ASP A 343 -8.18 -21.00 -24.13
C ASP A 343 -7.94 -22.05 -23.02
N LEU A 344 -7.76 -23.32 -23.39
CA LEU A 344 -7.38 -24.37 -22.45
C LEU A 344 -6.09 -24.03 -21.69
N CYS A 345 -5.05 -23.57 -22.39
CA CYS A 345 -3.79 -23.15 -21.77
C CYS A 345 -3.99 -22.00 -20.76
N LEU A 346 -4.84 -21.02 -21.10
CA LEU A 346 -5.16 -19.90 -20.22
C LEU A 346 -5.95 -20.33 -18.97
N GLN A 347 -6.94 -21.20 -19.15
CA GLN A 347 -7.73 -21.75 -18.03
C GLN A 347 -6.84 -22.50 -17.03
N LEU A 348 -5.97 -23.37 -17.54
CA LEU A 348 -5.00 -24.10 -16.71
C LEU A 348 -4.10 -23.12 -15.97
N GLY A 349 -3.49 -22.17 -16.68
CA GLY A 349 -2.61 -21.17 -16.07
C GLY A 349 -3.27 -20.35 -14.97
N SER A 350 -4.55 -20.00 -15.13
CA SER A 350 -5.34 -19.28 -14.13
C SER A 350 -5.58 -20.12 -12.87
N LYS A 351 -5.95 -21.40 -13.04
CA LYS A 351 -6.19 -22.34 -11.93
C LYS A 351 -4.95 -22.57 -11.07
N PHE A 352 -3.81 -22.87 -11.71
CA PHE A 352 -2.56 -23.08 -10.98
C PHE A 352 -2.08 -21.83 -10.23
N ARG A 353 -2.35 -20.62 -10.75
CA ARG A 353 -2.06 -19.38 -10.02
C ARG A 353 -2.96 -19.20 -8.80
N ALA A 354 -4.26 -19.49 -8.92
CA ALA A 354 -5.21 -19.38 -7.82
C ALA A 354 -4.84 -20.31 -6.65
N ASP A 355 -4.43 -21.55 -6.95
CA ASP A 355 -4.05 -22.53 -5.93
C ASP A 355 -2.77 -22.13 -5.18
N LYS A 356 -1.77 -21.61 -5.89
CA LYS A 356 -0.53 -21.09 -5.29
C LYS A 356 -0.79 -19.86 -4.41
N ALA A 357 -1.73 -18.99 -4.80
CA ALA A 357 -2.13 -17.84 -4.00
C ALA A 357 -2.90 -18.27 -2.73
N GLY A 358 -3.76 -19.29 -2.84
CA GLY A 358 -4.49 -19.88 -1.71
C GLY A 358 -3.57 -20.51 -0.67
N GLN A 359 -2.55 -21.27 -1.11
CA GLN A 359 -1.57 -21.87 -0.19
C GLN A 359 -0.70 -20.86 0.56
N ARG A 360 -0.42 -19.68 -0.03
CA ARG A 360 0.34 -18.62 0.65
C ARG A 360 -0.44 -17.91 1.76
N GLY A 361 -1.78 -18.01 1.75
CA GLY A 361 -2.67 -17.43 2.76
C GLY A 361 -2.86 -18.29 4.01
N THR A 362 -2.34 -19.52 4.04
CA THR A 362 -2.54 -20.49 5.13
C THR A 362 -1.25 -20.77 5.92
N VAL A 363 -0.47 -19.74 6.24
CA VAL A 363 0.56 -19.83 7.29
C VAL A 363 0.10 -18.99 8.47
N THR A 364 -0.93 -19.48 9.16
CA THR A 364 -1.24 -19.07 10.53
C THR A 364 -0.47 -19.99 11.47
N THR A 365 0.35 -19.35 12.30
CA THR A 365 0.94 -19.79 13.57
C THR A 365 0.48 -21.15 14.07
N SER A 366 1.39 -22.12 14.08
CA SER A 366 1.33 -23.26 15.00
C SER A 366 2.74 -23.53 15.52
N SER A 367 3.00 -22.94 16.67
CA SER A 367 4.07 -23.34 17.57
C SER A 367 3.87 -24.79 17.99
N SER A 368 4.76 -25.67 17.58
CA SER A 368 4.97 -26.98 18.22
C SER A 368 6.46 -27.26 18.26
N SER A 369 6.98 -27.30 19.47
CA SER A 369 8.35 -27.61 19.86
C SER A 369 8.64 -29.12 19.78
N ALA A 370 9.71 -29.44 19.03
CA ALA A 370 10.64 -30.60 19.14
C ALA A 370 10.18 -32.02 18.71
N PRO A 371 11.11 -32.96 18.38
CA PRO A 371 12.57 -32.87 18.32
C PRO A 371 13.19 -33.18 16.93
N TRP A 372 14.45 -32.77 16.79
CA TRP A 372 15.26 -32.93 15.58
C TRP A 372 15.50 -34.41 15.26
N ALA A 373 14.90 -34.90 14.18
CA ALA A 373 15.34 -36.13 13.54
C ALA A 373 16.54 -35.81 12.65
N LEU A 374 17.67 -36.46 12.96
CA LEU A 374 18.93 -36.46 12.22
C LEU A 374 18.67 -36.58 10.70
N LYS A 375 19.02 -35.56 9.92
CA LYS A 375 19.06 -35.65 8.46
C LYS A 375 20.39 -36.27 8.05
N ASP A 376 20.32 -37.45 7.44
CA ASP A 376 21.43 -38.13 6.79
C ASP A 376 22.09 -37.21 5.75
N PRO A 377 23.40 -36.88 5.87
CA PRO A 377 24.12 -36.07 4.89
C PRO A 377 24.25 -36.74 3.51
N ASN A 378 23.99 -38.04 3.39
CA ASN A 378 24.07 -38.82 2.16
C ASN A 378 22.71 -39.10 1.50
N ALA A 379 21.62 -38.51 2.01
CA ALA A 379 20.35 -38.55 1.30
C ALA A 379 20.46 -37.71 0.01
N MET A 380 20.68 -38.39 -1.11
CA MET A 380 20.63 -37.80 -2.44
C MET A 380 19.27 -37.11 -2.61
N VAL A 381 19.29 -35.77 -2.71
CA VAL A 381 18.10 -34.97 -3.03
C VAL A 381 17.71 -35.32 -4.45
N VAL A 382 16.84 -36.32 -4.59
CA VAL A 382 16.10 -36.51 -5.83
C VAL A 382 15.26 -35.26 -5.98
N ASP A 383 15.55 -34.50 -7.03
CA ASP A 383 14.79 -33.32 -7.42
C ASP A 383 13.32 -33.75 -7.47
N ARG A 384 12.52 -33.32 -6.50
CA ARG A 384 11.10 -33.64 -6.48
C ARG A 384 10.52 -32.98 -7.71
N VAL A 385 10.28 -33.79 -8.75
CA VAL A 385 9.30 -33.48 -9.79
C VAL A 385 8.09 -32.94 -9.06
N SER A 386 7.76 -31.67 -9.30
CA SER A 386 6.62 -31.01 -8.67
C SER A 386 5.35 -31.70 -9.17
N THR A 387 4.93 -32.73 -8.44
CA THR A 387 3.70 -33.49 -8.66
C THR A 387 2.50 -32.59 -8.42
N LEU A 388 1.50 -32.67 -9.30
CA LEU A 388 0.22 -31.99 -9.13
C LEU A 388 -0.44 -32.40 -7.79
N THR A 389 -1.24 -31.51 -7.22
CA THR A 389 -2.01 -31.87 -6.01
C THR A 389 -3.22 -32.73 -6.39
N LYS A 390 -3.69 -33.57 -5.47
CA LYS A 390 -4.91 -34.38 -5.67
C LYS A 390 -6.15 -33.52 -6.00
N GLU A 391 -6.17 -32.27 -5.55
CA GLU A 391 -7.22 -31.31 -5.89
C GLU A 391 -7.12 -30.83 -7.35
N GLN A 392 -5.90 -30.64 -7.86
CA GLN A 392 -5.66 -30.29 -9.26
C GLN A 392 -6.00 -31.44 -10.19
N GLU A 393 -5.63 -32.67 -9.82
CA GLU A 393 -6.04 -33.90 -10.51
C GLU A 393 -7.56 -34.03 -10.52
N GLY A 394 -8.21 -33.89 -9.35
CA GLY A 394 -9.68 -33.96 -9.24
C GLY A 394 -10.42 -32.84 -9.98
N TRP A 395 -9.82 -31.65 -10.14
CA TRP A 395 -10.39 -30.57 -10.95
C TRP A 395 -10.28 -30.87 -12.45
N LEU A 396 -9.12 -31.39 -12.90
CA LEU A 396 -8.95 -31.88 -14.27
C LEU A 396 -9.96 -32.98 -14.58
N GLU A 397 -10.19 -33.89 -13.64
CA GLU A 397 -11.18 -34.95 -13.75
C GLU A 397 -12.63 -34.42 -13.77
N LYS A 398 -12.99 -33.42 -12.97
CA LYS A 398 -14.35 -32.87 -12.97
C LYS A 398 -14.73 -32.15 -14.27
N LYS A 399 -13.74 -31.62 -15.01
CA LYS A 399 -13.94 -31.08 -16.36
C LYS A 399 -14.01 -32.17 -17.45
N LEU A 400 -13.90 -33.46 -17.09
CA LEU A 400 -14.17 -34.62 -17.96
C LEU A 400 -15.65 -34.83 -18.27
N CYS A 401 -16.56 -34.26 -17.48
CA CYS A 401 -18.00 -34.48 -17.62
C CYS A 401 -18.68 -33.27 -18.27
N VAL A 402 -18.45 -33.06 -19.57
CA VAL A 402 -19.38 -32.36 -20.47
C VAL A 402 -19.48 -33.13 -21.77
#